data_AF-R7RPF6-F1
#
_entry.id   AF-R7RPF6-F1
#
_cell.length_a   1.000
_cell.length_b   1.000
_cell.length_c   1.000
_cell.angle_alpha   90.00
_cell.angle_beta   90.00
_cell.angle_gamma   90.00
#
_symmetry.space_group_name_H-M   'P 1'
#
loop_
_entity.id
_entity.type
_entity.pdbx_description
1 polymer ?
#
loop_
_entity_poly.entity_id
_entity_poly.type
_entity_poly.pdbx_seq_one_letter_code
_entity_poly.pdbx_strand_id
1 'polypeptide(L)'
;MPRKKAKIDISLHPEVENRVSNVTKEYYKKELESLDPINEGEVNIHTSYIYLNGDEVEASVIIRNGLQNTINFDKLPIMITDEDNNIYFRGTFEATDIGDIPPLSARPWKFYIKLEDMFIKDINEKKLMVKFDTERLQAQVNDPNRIDLILPSDINKDERDAIVEFIQKMPPLEEKTVDLDVFSEAYSSEKETLYLTYVVRNGAYQDVKLDYLPYNFNKNGENKQIKLEWDGIVIPKRSIRVFKFEVKGI
;
A
#
# COMPACT_ATOMS: atom_id res chain seq x y z
N MET A 1 -10.37 1.23 -27.20
CA MET A 1 -11.17 0.05 -26.81
C MET A 1 -11.80 0.35 -25.45
N PRO A 2 -13.09 0.04 -25.22
CA PRO A 2 -13.68 0.17 -23.88
C PRO A 2 -12.95 -0.77 -22.91
N ARG A 3 -12.66 -0.29 -21.69
CA ARG A 3 -12.02 -1.10 -20.65
C ARG A 3 -12.97 -2.24 -20.24
N LYS A 4 -12.41 -3.43 -20.03
CA LYS A 4 -13.16 -4.59 -19.52
C LYS A 4 -13.68 -4.28 -18.12
N LYS A 5 -14.87 -4.80 -17.77
CA LYS A 5 -15.47 -4.62 -16.43
C LYS A 5 -14.89 -5.63 -15.45
N ALA A 6 -14.50 -5.18 -14.26
CA ALA A 6 -14.04 -6.04 -13.19
C ALA A 6 -15.25 -6.59 -12.40
N LYS A 7 -15.23 -7.89 -12.11
CA LYS A 7 -16.13 -8.49 -11.13
C LYS A 7 -15.44 -8.43 -9.77
N ILE A 8 -16.07 -7.75 -8.82
CA ILE A 8 -15.50 -7.53 -7.48
C ILE A 8 -16.44 -8.03 -6.39
N ASP A 9 -15.87 -8.39 -5.23
CA ASP A 9 -16.62 -8.84 -4.05
C ASP A 9 -16.26 -8.00 -2.82
N ILE A 10 -17.10 -8.01 -1.79
CA ILE A 10 -16.83 -7.32 -0.53
C ILE A 10 -15.69 -8.00 0.22
N SER A 11 -14.71 -7.21 0.62
CA SER A 11 -13.71 -7.56 1.62
C SER A 11 -13.98 -6.71 2.86
N LEU A 12 -14.21 -7.34 4.02
CA LEU A 12 -14.37 -6.65 5.31
C LEU A 12 -13.05 -6.64 6.08
N HIS A 13 -12.76 -5.54 6.78
CA HIS A 13 -11.51 -5.43 7.52
C HIS A 13 -11.47 -6.54 8.59
N PRO A 14 -10.35 -7.24 8.83
CA PRO A 14 -10.30 -8.40 9.74
C PRO A 14 -10.86 -8.10 11.15
N GLU A 15 -10.64 -6.88 11.64
CA GLU A 15 -11.15 -6.46 12.95
C GLU A 15 -12.66 -6.21 12.97
N VAL A 16 -13.24 -5.85 11.83
CA VAL A 16 -14.67 -5.61 11.65
C VAL A 16 -15.38 -6.91 11.33
N GLU A 17 -14.77 -7.79 10.54
CA GLU A 17 -15.38 -9.01 10.01
C GLU A 17 -15.93 -9.95 11.09
N ASN A 18 -15.22 -10.04 12.23
CA ASN A 18 -15.61 -10.88 13.36
C ASN A 18 -16.66 -10.23 14.28
N ARG A 19 -16.89 -8.92 14.16
CA ARG A 19 -17.78 -8.13 15.04
C ARG A 19 -19.07 -7.70 14.35
N VAL A 20 -19.07 -7.69 13.02
CA VAL A 20 -20.18 -7.21 12.20
C VAL A 20 -21.22 -8.30 11.96
N SER A 21 -22.51 -7.94 12.13
CA SER A 21 -23.62 -8.88 11.94
C SER A 21 -23.77 -9.33 10.50
N ASN A 22 -24.29 -10.54 10.27
CA ASN A 22 -24.57 -11.05 8.93
C ASN A 22 -25.50 -10.11 8.13
N VAL A 23 -26.44 -9.46 8.80
CA VAL A 23 -27.33 -8.47 8.17
C VAL A 23 -26.53 -7.31 7.56
N THR A 24 -25.53 -6.80 8.29
CA THR A 24 -24.68 -5.71 7.81
C THR A 24 -23.76 -6.17 6.68
N LYS A 25 -23.25 -7.40 6.74
CA LYS A 25 -22.46 -7.98 5.63
C LYS A 25 -23.30 -8.07 4.35
N GLU A 26 -24.52 -8.55 4.46
CA GLU A 26 -25.45 -8.65 3.33
C GLU A 26 -25.91 -7.28 2.82
N TYR A 27 -26.02 -6.28 3.70
CA TYR A 27 -26.28 -4.89 3.29
C TYR A 27 -25.18 -4.38 2.36
N TYR A 28 -23.90 -4.48 2.75
CA TYR A 28 -22.78 -4.01 1.91
C TYR A 28 -22.67 -4.76 0.59
N LYS A 29 -22.96 -6.07 0.58
CA LYS A 29 -22.97 -6.85 -0.66
C LYS A 29 -24.06 -6.36 -1.62
N LYS A 30 -25.29 -6.21 -1.13
CA LYS A 30 -26.41 -5.71 -1.93
C LYS A 30 -26.16 -4.29 -2.44
N GLU A 31 -25.57 -3.45 -1.59
CA GLU A 31 -25.19 -2.11 -1.99
C GLU A 31 -24.17 -2.16 -3.14
N LEU A 32 -23.09 -2.94 -3.00
CA LEU A 32 -22.08 -3.12 -4.04
C LEU A 32 -22.66 -3.65 -5.35
N GLU A 33 -23.55 -4.64 -5.28
CA GLU A 33 -24.23 -5.24 -6.43
C GLU A 33 -25.15 -4.24 -7.17
N SER A 34 -25.64 -3.21 -6.47
CA SER A 34 -26.47 -2.16 -7.06
C SER A 34 -25.68 -1.07 -7.78
N LEU A 35 -24.34 -1.04 -7.62
CA LEU A 35 -23.48 -0.02 -8.21
C LEU A 35 -23.11 -0.35 -9.65
N ASP A 36 -22.80 0.70 -10.42
CA ASP A 36 -22.21 0.54 -11.74
C ASP A 36 -20.90 -0.25 -11.67
N PRO A 37 -20.69 -1.23 -12.58
CA PRO A 37 -19.46 -2.01 -12.62
C PRO A 37 -18.22 -1.14 -12.82
N ILE A 38 -17.23 -1.31 -11.94
CA ILE A 38 -15.91 -0.69 -12.07
C ILE A 38 -15.13 -1.30 -13.24
N ASN A 39 -14.28 -0.50 -13.88
CA ASN A 39 -13.41 -1.01 -14.95
C ASN A 39 -12.21 -1.77 -14.35
N GLU A 40 -11.71 -2.78 -15.06
CA GLU A 40 -10.42 -3.38 -14.75
C GLU A 40 -9.31 -2.30 -14.79
N GLY A 41 -8.43 -2.35 -13.80
CA GLY A 41 -7.33 -1.40 -13.66
C GLY A 41 -7.73 -0.05 -13.02
N GLU A 42 -8.95 0.08 -12.51
CA GLU A 42 -9.44 1.30 -11.86
C GLU A 42 -9.54 1.11 -10.34
N VAL A 43 -9.25 2.18 -9.60
CA VAL A 43 -9.61 2.31 -8.18
C VAL A 43 -10.53 3.50 -8.06
N ASN A 44 -11.67 3.34 -7.38
CA ASN A 44 -12.58 4.44 -7.12
C ASN A 44 -13.23 4.33 -5.73
N ILE A 45 -14.00 5.36 -5.39
CA ILE A 45 -14.72 5.46 -4.13
C ILE A 45 -16.19 5.73 -4.43
N HIS A 46 -17.07 4.95 -3.81
CA HIS A 46 -18.52 5.16 -3.84
C HIS A 46 -18.97 5.70 -2.48
N THR A 47 -19.87 6.68 -2.48
CA THR A 47 -20.45 7.23 -1.25
C THR A 47 -21.76 6.53 -0.94
N SER A 48 -21.82 5.82 0.18
CA SER A 48 -23.03 5.17 0.68
C SER A 48 -23.97 6.21 1.29
N TYR A 49 -23.45 6.98 2.25
CA TYR A 49 -24.17 8.04 2.91
C TYR A 49 -23.20 9.05 3.54
N ILE A 50 -23.71 10.25 3.79
CA ILE A 50 -23.04 11.28 4.59
C ILE A 50 -24.11 11.89 5.50
N TYR A 51 -23.86 11.98 6.80
CA TYR A 51 -24.78 12.66 7.72
C TYR A 51 -24.04 13.30 8.90
N LEU A 52 -24.71 14.25 9.56
CA LEU A 52 -24.21 14.95 10.73
C LEU A 52 -24.56 14.16 11.99
N ASN A 53 -23.54 13.79 12.75
CA ASN A 53 -23.63 13.10 14.03
C ASN A 53 -23.04 13.98 15.14
N GLY A 54 -23.87 14.84 15.73
CA GLY A 54 -23.39 15.84 16.69
C GLY A 54 -22.47 16.86 16.00
N ASP A 55 -21.22 16.94 16.45
CA ASP A 55 -20.20 17.84 15.90
C ASP A 55 -19.28 17.16 14.85
N GLU A 56 -19.66 15.96 14.39
CA GLU A 56 -18.90 15.19 13.39
C GLU A 56 -19.77 14.84 12.19
N VAL A 57 -19.19 14.89 11.00
CA VAL A 57 -19.76 14.35 9.76
C VAL A 57 -19.26 12.91 9.60
N GLU A 58 -20.18 11.95 9.65
CA GLU A 58 -19.90 10.55 9.32
C GLU A 58 -20.14 10.35 7.81
N ALA A 59 -19.09 10.01 7.07
CA ALA A 59 -19.15 9.70 5.64
C ALA A 59 -18.81 8.22 5.42
N SER A 60 -19.83 7.41 5.13
CA SER A 60 -19.65 5.99 4.78
C SER A 60 -19.44 5.84 3.29
N VAL A 61 -18.43 5.05 2.94
CA VAL A 61 -18.00 4.82 1.56
C VAL A 61 -17.71 3.34 1.30
N ILE A 62 -17.62 3.00 0.01
CA ILE A 62 -17.08 1.74 -0.46
C ILE A 62 -15.90 2.05 -1.40
N ILE A 63 -14.68 1.70 -0.99
CA ILE A 63 -13.47 1.81 -1.80
C ILE A 63 -13.37 0.55 -2.67
N ARG A 64 -13.33 0.71 -3.99
CA ARG A 64 -13.37 -0.42 -4.95
C ARG A 64 -12.02 -0.56 -5.65
N ASN A 65 -11.41 -1.73 -5.52
CA ASN A 65 -10.17 -2.11 -6.18
C ASN A 65 -10.46 -2.98 -7.41
N GLY A 66 -10.40 -2.39 -8.61
CA GLY A 66 -10.48 -3.09 -9.89
C GLY A 66 -9.14 -3.59 -10.43
N LEU A 67 -8.05 -3.46 -9.67
CA LEU A 67 -6.73 -3.96 -10.06
C LEU A 67 -6.60 -5.47 -9.78
N GLN A 68 -5.63 -6.10 -10.45
CA GLN A 68 -5.21 -7.49 -10.18
C GLN A 68 -4.24 -7.59 -9.00
N ASN A 69 -3.88 -6.47 -8.38
CA ASN A 69 -2.97 -6.38 -7.25
C ASN A 69 -3.70 -5.84 -6.02
N THR A 70 -3.24 -6.24 -4.84
CA THR A 70 -3.66 -5.62 -3.57
C THR A 70 -3.29 -4.14 -3.57
N ILE A 71 -4.15 -3.30 -3.00
CA ILE A 71 -3.85 -1.89 -2.73
C ILE A 71 -3.92 -1.61 -1.23
N ASN A 72 -3.14 -0.64 -0.78
CA ASN A 72 -3.22 -0.06 0.55
C ASN A 72 -2.93 1.44 0.45
N PHE A 73 -3.22 2.15 1.54
CA PHE A 73 -3.05 3.60 1.60
C PHE A 73 -2.41 3.95 2.94
N ASP A 74 -1.21 4.55 2.92
CA ASP A 74 -0.66 5.16 4.13
C ASP A 74 -1.41 6.46 4.44
N LYS A 75 -1.60 7.27 3.39
CA LYS A 75 -2.35 8.52 3.41
C LYS A 75 -3.37 8.55 2.29
N LEU A 76 -4.58 8.96 2.62
CA LEU A 76 -5.68 9.03 1.65
C LEU A 76 -6.25 10.45 1.61
N PRO A 77 -5.87 11.26 0.61
CA PRO A 77 -6.45 12.57 0.41
C PRO A 77 -7.83 12.43 -0.26
N ILE A 78 -8.84 13.01 0.37
CA ILE A 78 -10.24 12.98 -0.08
C ILE A 78 -10.83 14.39 -0.12
N MET A 79 -11.91 14.53 -0.87
CA MET A 79 -12.78 15.70 -0.88
C MET A 79 -14.22 15.28 -0.70
N ILE A 80 -15.01 16.15 -0.05
CA ILE A 80 -16.47 16.06 -0.05
C ILE A 80 -16.99 17.18 -0.94
N THR A 81 -17.78 16.83 -1.95
CA THR A 81 -18.41 17.80 -2.85
C THR A 81 -19.90 17.56 -2.98
N ASP A 82 -20.65 18.57 -3.34
CA ASP A 82 -22.00 18.37 -3.89
C ASP A 82 -21.95 17.99 -5.38
N GLU A 83 -23.14 17.94 -5.99
CA GLU A 83 -23.37 17.71 -7.42
C GLU A 83 -22.85 18.85 -8.33
N ASP A 84 -22.76 20.06 -7.79
CA ASP A 84 -22.28 21.26 -8.48
C ASP A 84 -20.74 21.41 -8.38
N ASN A 85 -20.07 20.45 -7.71
CA ASN A 85 -18.65 20.44 -7.35
C ASN A 85 -18.21 21.53 -6.37
N ASN A 86 -19.13 22.09 -5.58
CA ASN A 86 -18.75 22.91 -4.43
C ASN A 86 -18.05 22.02 -3.40
N ILE A 87 -16.92 22.49 -2.87
CA ILE A 87 -16.09 21.72 -1.94
C ILE A 87 -16.54 22.01 -0.51
N TYR A 88 -17.05 20.98 0.15
CA TYR A 88 -17.46 21.00 1.56
C TYR A 88 -16.31 20.67 2.50
N PHE A 89 -15.37 19.84 2.04
CA PHE A 89 -14.18 19.44 2.78
C PHE A 89 -13.09 19.00 1.81
N ARG A 90 -11.81 19.23 2.16
CA ARG A 90 -10.63 18.74 1.45
C ARG A 90 -9.50 18.48 2.43
N GLY A 91 -9.15 17.21 2.65
CA GLY A 91 -8.18 16.81 3.67
C GLY A 91 -7.50 15.49 3.36
N THR A 92 -6.54 15.11 4.21
CA THR A 92 -5.79 13.87 4.09
C THR A 92 -5.94 13.06 5.36
N PHE A 93 -6.39 11.81 5.24
CA PHE A 93 -6.51 10.87 6.35
C PHE A 93 -5.27 9.99 6.42
N GLU A 94 -4.80 9.70 7.63
CA GLU A 94 -3.95 8.53 7.86
C GLU A 94 -4.84 7.30 7.63
N ALA A 95 -4.46 6.46 6.68
CA ALA A 95 -5.31 5.44 6.08
C ALA A 95 -4.77 4.02 6.27
N THR A 96 -3.72 3.86 7.08
CA THR A 96 -3.12 2.57 7.43
C THR A 96 -4.16 1.60 7.98
N ASP A 97 -5.15 2.11 8.72
CA ASP A 97 -6.22 1.33 9.35
C ASP A 97 -7.25 0.77 8.37
N ILE A 98 -7.27 1.25 7.11
CA ILE A 98 -8.07 0.65 6.03
C ILE A 98 -7.55 -0.76 5.71
N GLY A 99 -6.24 -0.97 5.93
CA GLY A 99 -5.53 -2.21 5.67
C GLY A 99 -5.41 -2.54 4.17
N ASP A 100 -4.89 -3.73 3.90
CA ASP A 100 -4.75 -4.25 2.55
C ASP A 100 -6.13 -4.54 1.94
N ILE A 101 -6.45 -3.94 0.79
CA ILE A 101 -7.65 -4.20 0.00
C ILE A 101 -7.26 -5.17 -1.13
N PRO A 102 -7.72 -6.44 -1.08
CA PRO A 102 -7.33 -7.47 -2.05
C PRO A 102 -7.63 -7.10 -3.52
N PRO A 103 -7.02 -7.81 -4.49
CA PRO A 103 -7.39 -7.70 -5.90
C PRO A 103 -8.88 -7.90 -6.09
N LEU A 104 -9.47 -7.17 -7.04
CA LEU A 104 -10.87 -7.35 -7.45
C LEU A 104 -11.84 -7.37 -6.25
N SER A 105 -11.69 -6.43 -5.33
CA SER A 105 -12.50 -6.38 -4.11
C SER A 105 -12.95 -4.97 -3.74
N ALA A 106 -13.89 -4.88 -2.80
CA ALA A 106 -14.43 -3.63 -2.30
C ALA A 106 -14.40 -3.59 -0.76
N ARG A 107 -13.91 -2.48 -0.21
CA ARG A 107 -13.77 -2.24 1.23
C ARG A 107 -14.74 -1.15 1.68
N PRO A 108 -15.78 -1.48 2.46
CA PRO A 108 -16.55 -0.48 3.18
C PRO A 108 -15.67 0.23 4.22
N TRP A 109 -15.77 1.55 4.29
CA TRP A 109 -15.01 2.37 5.24
C TRP A 109 -15.82 3.58 5.66
N LYS A 110 -15.55 4.11 6.86
CA LYS A 110 -16.17 5.32 7.37
C LYS A 110 -15.11 6.37 7.68
N PHE A 111 -15.31 7.57 7.16
CA PHE A 111 -14.55 8.74 7.56
C PHE A 111 -15.35 9.55 8.58
N TYR A 112 -14.66 10.02 9.61
CA TYR A 112 -15.19 10.92 10.62
C TYR A 112 -14.47 12.25 10.46
N ILE A 113 -15.23 13.30 10.15
CA ILE A 113 -14.71 14.65 9.91
C ILE A 113 -15.34 15.58 10.93
N LYS A 114 -14.56 16.37 11.66
CA LYS A 114 -15.16 17.34 12.57
C LYS A 114 -15.85 18.44 11.77
N LEU A 115 -17.00 18.90 12.25
CA LEU A 115 -17.77 19.97 11.60
C LEU A 115 -16.97 21.28 11.51
N GLU A 116 -16.01 21.50 12.41
CA GLU A 116 -15.10 22.65 12.36
C GLU A 116 -14.13 22.62 11.16
N ASP A 117 -13.79 21.43 10.66
CA ASP A 117 -12.90 21.24 9.51
C ASP A 117 -13.65 21.36 8.16
N MET A 118 -14.99 21.42 8.20
CA MET A 118 -15.84 21.59 7.01
C MET A 118 -15.85 23.06 6.57
N PHE A 119 -15.64 23.31 5.27
CA PHE A 119 -15.74 24.65 4.68
C PHE A 119 -17.19 25.14 4.60
N ILE A 120 -18.12 24.23 4.36
CA ILE A 120 -19.56 24.48 4.31
C ILE A 120 -20.22 23.57 5.36
N LYS A 121 -20.88 24.18 6.33
CA LYS A 121 -21.45 23.46 7.50
C LYS A 121 -22.87 22.95 7.26
N ASP A 122 -23.57 23.51 6.28
CA ASP A 122 -24.91 23.06 5.94
C ASP A 122 -24.86 21.87 4.98
N ILE A 123 -24.88 20.67 5.55
CA ILE A 123 -24.72 19.42 4.79
C ILE A 123 -26.05 18.77 4.38
N ASN A 124 -27.20 19.31 4.80
CA ASN A 124 -28.49 18.64 4.65
C ASN A 124 -29.23 19.04 3.37
N GLU A 125 -28.86 20.15 2.74
CA GLU A 125 -29.59 20.69 1.58
C GLU A 125 -29.26 20.01 0.25
N LYS A 126 -28.10 19.35 0.17
CA LYS A 126 -27.52 18.86 -1.09
C LYS A 126 -27.06 17.41 -0.99
N LYS A 127 -27.07 16.72 -2.13
CA LYS A 127 -26.49 15.38 -2.24
C LYS A 127 -24.96 15.48 -2.24
N LEU A 128 -24.35 15.14 -1.11
CA LEU A 128 -22.91 15.13 -0.95
C LEU A 128 -22.28 13.81 -1.40
N MET A 129 -21.04 13.89 -1.89
CA MET A 129 -20.25 12.77 -2.37
C MET A 129 -18.80 12.91 -1.92
N VAL A 130 -18.23 11.82 -1.43
CA VAL A 130 -16.79 11.66 -1.23
C VAL A 130 -16.13 11.32 -2.55
N LYS A 131 -15.04 12.01 -2.87
CA LYS A 131 -14.17 11.76 -4.02
C LYS A 131 -12.73 11.67 -3.56
N PHE A 132 -11.91 10.93 -4.30
CA PHE A 132 -10.46 11.05 -4.15
C PHE A 132 -10.00 12.43 -4.60
N ASP A 133 -9.09 13.02 -3.82
CA ASP A 133 -8.37 14.21 -4.25
C ASP A 133 -7.25 13.80 -5.21
N THR A 134 -7.62 13.64 -6.49
CA THR A 134 -6.71 13.09 -7.51
C THR A 134 -5.44 13.93 -7.70
N GLU A 135 -5.50 15.25 -7.50
CA GLU A 135 -4.33 16.13 -7.57
C GLU A 135 -3.34 15.78 -6.45
N ARG A 136 -3.82 15.64 -5.21
CA ARG A 136 -2.97 15.26 -4.07
C ARG A 136 -2.53 13.80 -4.12
N LEU A 137 -3.36 12.90 -4.65
CA LEU A 137 -2.93 11.53 -4.92
C LEU A 137 -1.79 11.49 -5.93
N GLN A 138 -1.91 12.24 -7.03
CA GLN A 138 -0.83 12.34 -8.02
C GLN A 138 0.42 12.97 -7.41
N ALA A 139 0.29 13.99 -6.57
CA ALA A 139 1.41 14.59 -5.85
C ALA A 139 2.08 13.61 -4.87
N GLN A 140 1.32 12.74 -4.19
CA GLN A 140 1.84 11.70 -3.31
C GLN A 140 2.52 10.56 -4.08
N VAL A 141 1.98 10.17 -5.25
CA VAL A 141 2.60 9.17 -6.13
C VAL A 141 3.86 9.73 -6.79
N ASN A 142 3.86 11.02 -7.11
CA ASN A 142 5.02 11.71 -7.69
C ASN A 142 5.92 12.35 -6.62
N ASP A 143 5.69 12.08 -5.32
CA ASP A 143 6.46 12.68 -4.24
C ASP A 143 7.92 12.24 -4.41
N PRO A 144 8.85 13.16 -4.71
CA PRO A 144 10.26 12.81 -4.87
C PRO A 144 10.85 12.20 -3.59
N ASN A 145 10.20 12.35 -2.44
CA ASN A 145 10.64 11.81 -1.17
C ASN A 145 10.06 10.44 -0.81
N ARG A 146 8.98 9.99 -1.47
CA ARG A 146 8.43 8.65 -1.24
C ARG A 146 9.48 7.59 -1.56
N ILE A 147 9.51 6.51 -0.77
CA ILE A 147 10.38 5.35 -1.03
C ILE A 147 9.50 4.10 -1.03
N ASP A 148 9.34 3.46 -2.18
CA ASP A 148 8.47 2.27 -2.32
C ASP A 148 9.16 0.99 -1.85
N LEU A 149 8.53 0.20 -0.97
CA LEU A 149 9.06 -1.10 -0.52
C LEU A 149 8.55 -2.25 -1.41
N ILE A 150 9.48 -3.00 -2.00
CA ILE A 150 9.24 -4.14 -2.90
C ILE A 150 9.74 -5.41 -2.23
N LEU A 151 8.82 -6.29 -1.84
CA LEU A 151 9.10 -7.54 -1.14
C LEU A 151 8.99 -8.76 -2.08
N PRO A 152 9.77 -9.83 -1.85
CA PRO A 152 9.53 -11.14 -2.46
C PRO A 152 8.13 -11.68 -2.15
N SER A 153 7.57 -12.48 -3.07
CA SER A 153 6.20 -13.01 -2.96
C SER A 153 6.00 -14.03 -1.85
N ASP A 154 7.08 -14.63 -1.35
CA ASP A 154 7.09 -15.66 -0.31
C ASP A 154 7.25 -15.11 1.12
N ILE A 155 7.29 -13.79 1.30
CA ILE A 155 7.40 -13.14 2.62
C ILE A 155 6.09 -13.29 3.40
N ASN A 156 6.17 -13.84 4.61
CA ASN A 156 5.05 -13.89 5.55
C ASN A 156 4.94 -12.59 6.38
N LYS A 157 3.87 -12.45 7.18
CA LYS A 157 3.62 -11.23 7.97
C LYS A 157 4.74 -10.94 8.98
N ASP A 158 5.16 -11.92 9.76
CA ASP A 158 6.18 -11.72 10.81
C ASP A 158 7.53 -11.32 10.19
N GLU A 159 7.88 -11.94 9.05
CA GLU A 159 9.08 -11.60 8.28
C GLU A 159 8.98 -10.18 7.68
N ARG A 160 7.82 -9.80 7.14
CA ARG A 160 7.56 -8.42 6.68
C ARG A 160 7.76 -7.42 7.82
N ASP A 161 7.15 -7.66 8.97
CA ASP A 161 7.20 -6.75 10.11
C ASP A 161 8.65 -6.57 10.60
N ALA A 162 9.43 -7.67 10.64
CA ALA A 162 10.85 -7.62 10.99
C ALA A 162 11.71 -6.85 9.96
N ILE A 163 11.44 -7.01 8.66
CA ILE A 163 12.11 -6.25 7.59
C ILE A 163 11.79 -4.76 7.71
N VAL A 164 10.53 -4.41 7.94
CA VAL A 164 10.10 -3.02 8.10
C VAL A 164 10.77 -2.39 9.32
N GLU A 165 10.79 -3.09 10.45
CA GLU A 165 11.47 -2.62 11.66
C GLU A 165 12.98 -2.45 11.44
N PHE A 166 13.62 -3.36 10.69
CA PHE A 166 15.02 -3.23 10.30
C PHE A 166 15.25 -1.96 9.48
N ILE A 167 14.46 -1.73 8.42
CA ILE A 167 14.55 -0.54 7.55
C ILE A 167 14.38 0.75 8.35
N GLN A 168 13.44 0.78 9.31
CA GLN A 168 13.18 1.96 10.14
C GLN A 168 14.34 2.31 11.07
N LYS A 169 15.17 1.33 11.45
CA LYS A 169 16.38 1.52 12.26
C LYS A 169 17.59 1.90 11.43
N MET A 170 17.54 1.76 10.11
CA MET A 170 18.65 2.12 9.23
C MET A 170 18.84 3.65 9.20
N PRO A 171 20.07 4.12 8.97
CA PRO A 171 20.32 5.54 8.74
C PRO A 171 19.44 6.08 7.60
N PRO A 172 19.04 7.37 7.63
CA PRO A 172 18.36 8.00 6.50
C PRO A 172 19.12 7.78 5.20
N LEU A 173 18.39 7.42 4.14
CA LEU A 173 18.98 7.20 2.82
C LEU A 173 19.28 8.55 2.17
N GLU A 174 20.57 8.81 1.89
CA GLU A 174 20.98 10.01 1.17
C GLU A 174 20.41 10.02 -0.26
N GLU A 175 20.06 11.20 -0.76
CA GLU A 175 19.60 11.33 -2.13
C GLU A 175 20.69 10.89 -3.11
N LYS A 176 20.27 10.22 -4.20
CA LYS A 176 21.17 9.75 -5.28
C LYS A 176 22.20 8.70 -4.87
N THR A 177 22.07 8.09 -3.68
CA THR A 177 22.89 6.95 -3.28
C THR A 177 22.12 5.64 -3.39
N VAL A 178 22.87 4.54 -3.41
CA VAL A 178 22.35 3.19 -3.32
C VAL A 178 23.00 2.56 -2.11
N ASP A 179 22.17 2.07 -1.21
CA ASP A 179 22.60 1.45 0.04
C ASP A 179 22.21 -0.02 0.07
N LEU A 180 23.08 -0.86 0.62
CA LEU A 180 22.96 -2.32 0.57
C LEU A 180 23.30 -2.92 1.92
N ASP A 181 22.35 -3.64 2.51
CA ASP A 181 22.54 -4.31 3.79
C ASP A 181 22.00 -5.73 3.77
N VAL A 182 22.62 -6.59 4.57
CA VAL A 182 22.15 -7.95 4.82
C VAL A 182 21.21 -7.91 6.01
N PHE A 183 19.92 -8.15 5.75
CA PHE A 183 18.90 -8.24 6.79
C PHE A 183 19.03 -9.52 7.61
N SER A 184 19.24 -10.65 6.94
CA SER A 184 19.37 -11.94 7.61
C SER A 184 20.33 -12.87 6.89
N GLU A 185 21.04 -13.66 7.67
CA GLU A 185 21.96 -14.71 7.23
C GLU A 185 21.65 -16.00 8.02
N ALA A 186 21.47 -17.12 7.32
CA ALA A 186 21.30 -18.43 7.94
C ALA A 186 22.00 -19.54 7.14
N TYR A 187 22.84 -20.34 7.79
CA TYR A 187 23.49 -21.49 7.15
C TYR A 187 22.85 -22.81 7.57
N SER A 188 22.49 -23.64 6.59
CA SER A 188 22.02 -25.00 6.80
C SER A 188 23.15 -25.98 6.53
N SER A 189 23.66 -26.61 7.59
CA SER A 189 24.70 -27.65 7.48
C SER A 189 24.21 -28.91 6.76
N GLU A 190 22.95 -29.31 6.98
CA GLU A 190 22.35 -30.47 6.31
C GLU A 190 22.24 -30.29 4.79
N LYS A 191 21.95 -29.07 4.33
CA LYS A 191 21.78 -28.74 2.90
C LYS A 191 23.04 -28.10 2.28
N GLU A 192 24.07 -27.86 3.06
CA GLU A 192 25.26 -27.06 2.67
C GLU A 192 24.88 -25.77 1.92
N THR A 193 23.88 -25.05 2.45
CA THR A 193 23.26 -23.89 1.80
C THR A 193 23.21 -22.71 2.75
N LEU A 194 23.68 -21.56 2.26
CA LEU A 194 23.55 -20.25 2.90
C LEU A 194 22.30 -19.53 2.36
N TYR A 195 21.43 -19.09 3.25
CA TYR A 195 20.25 -18.28 2.96
C TYR A 195 20.55 -16.83 3.36
N LEU A 196 20.43 -15.91 2.40
CA LEU A 196 20.67 -14.49 2.60
C LEU A 196 19.44 -13.68 2.22
N THR A 197 19.09 -12.70 3.05
CA THR A 197 18.09 -11.69 2.70
C THR A 197 18.77 -10.33 2.64
N TYR A 198 18.75 -9.71 1.47
CA TYR A 198 19.29 -8.37 1.23
C TYR A 198 18.19 -7.33 1.23
N VAL A 199 18.50 -6.16 1.78
CA VAL A 199 17.75 -4.92 1.62
C VAL A 199 18.58 -3.98 0.77
N VAL A 200 18.06 -3.59 -0.39
CA VAL A 200 18.73 -2.65 -1.29
C VAL A 200 17.87 -1.40 -1.40
N ARG A 201 18.41 -0.24 -1.02
CA ARG A 201 17.69 1.04 -0.99
C ARG A 201 18.23 1.96 -2.08
N ASN A 202 17.38 2.39 -3.01
CA ASN A 202 17.70 3.32 -4.09
C ASN A 202 17.17 4.72 -3.79
N GLY A 203 18.07 5.61 -3.37
CA GLY A 203 17.78 7.03 -3.12
C GLY A 203 17.81 7.89 -4.38
N ALA A 204 18.18 7.32 -5.53
CA ALA A 204 18.23 8.03 -6.80
C ALA A 204 16.84 8.22 -7.41
N TYR A 205 16.73 9.27 -8.24
CA TYR A 205 15.53 9.61 -9.00
C TYR A 205 15.41 8.84 -10.32
N GLN A 206 16.27 7.85 -10.54
CA GLN A 206 16.28 6.96 -11.69
C GLN A 206 16.45 5.52 -11.24
N ASP A 207 16.04 4.59 -12.10
CA ASP A 207 16.25 3.17 -11.88
C ASP A 207 17.75 2.86 -11.84
N VAL A 208 18.14 2.01 -10.89
CA VAL A 208 19.50 1.53 -10.74
C VAL A 208 19.55 0.08 -11.16
N LYS A 209 20.47 -0.24 -12.09
CA LYS A 209 20.78 -1.61 -12.46
C LYS A 209 21.99 -2.08 -11.67
N LEU A 210 21.86 -3.21 -10.98
CA LEU A 210 22.97 -3.87 -10.29
C LEU A 210 23.33 -5.15 -11.03
N ASP A 211 24.62 -5.34 -11.30
CA ASP A 211 25.13 -6.55 -11.98
C ASP A 211 25.21 -7.74 -11.01
N TYR A 212 25.58 -7.48 -9.75
CA TYR A 212 25.64 -8.46 -8.68
C TYR A 212 25.54 -7.80 -7.31
N LEU A 213 25.20 -8.57 -6.28
CA LEU A 213 25.32 -8.15 -4.88
C LEU A 213 26.56 -8.80 -4.24
N PRO A 214 27.48 -8.02 -3.64
CA PRO A 214 28.62 -8.58 -2.93
C PRO A 214 28.18 -9.11 -1.57
N TYR A 215 28.59 -10.34 -1.25
CA TYR A 215 28.45 -10.89 0.10
C TYR A 215 29.83 -11.27 0.65
N ASN A 216 30.19 -10.71 1.80
CA ASN A 216 31.45 -10.96 2.48
C ASN A 216 31.21 -11.92 3.65
N PHE A 217 32.04 -12.95 3.78
CA PHE A 217 32.00 -13.89 4.89
C PHE A 217 33.41 -14.28 5.32
N ASN A 218 33.53 -14.76 6.56
CA ASN A 218 34.79 -15.30 7.06
C ASN A 218 34.80 -16.82 6.94
N LYS A 219 35.82 -17.39 6.28
CA LYS A 219 36.03 -18.83 6.22
C LYS A 219 37.48 -19.14 6.57
N ASN A 220 37.69 -19.88 7.66
CA ASN A 220 39.00 -20.24 8.19
C ASN A 220 39.90 -19.04 8.52
N GLY A 221 39.33 -17.94 9.00
CA GLY A 221 40.07 -16.72 9.33
C GLY A 221 40.37 -15.82 8.12
N GLU A 222 40.02 -16.24 6.90
CA GLU A 222 40.13 -15.44 5.69
C GLU A 222 38.79 -14.81 5.34
N ASN A 223 38.80 -13.51 5.04
CA ASN A 223 37.64 -12.83 4.46
C ASN A 223 37.52 -13.23 2.99
N LYS A 224 36.41 -13.87 2.65
CA LYS A 224 36.04 -14.23 1.29
C LYS A 224 34.85 -13.39 0.86
N GLN A 225 34.77 -13.17 -0.45
CA GLN A 225 33.64 -12.49 -1.07
C GLN A 225 33.08 -13.37 -2.18
N ILE A 226 31.76 -13.50 -2.22
CA ILE A 226 31.05 -14.05 -3.38
C ILE A 226 30.22 -12.96 -4.04
N LYS A 227 29.94 -13.17 -5.32
CA LYS A 227 29.04 -12.34 -6.10
C LYS A 227 27.73 -13.08 -6.25
N LEU A 228 26.66 -12.49 -5.72
CA LEU A 228 25.30 -12.99 -5.91
C LEU A 228 24.79 -12.42 -7.22
N GLU A 229 24.98 -13.19 -8.29
CA GLU A 229 24.56 -12.83 -9.64
C GLU A 229 23.11 -13.21 -9.89
N TRP A 230 22.43 -12.42 -10.72
CA TRP A 230 21.05 -12.66 -11.11
C TRP A 230 20.75 -12.02 -12.47
N ASP A 231 19.76 -12.54 -13.20
CA ASP A 231 19.32 -11.95 -14.46
C ASP A 231 18.61 -10.61 -14.24
N GLY A 232 19.38 -9.52 -14.28
CA GLY A 232 18.90 -8.14 -14.41
C GLY A 232 18.17 -7.60 -13.19
N ILE A 233 18.90 -7.25 -12.13
CA ILE A 233 18.32 -6.55 -10.98
C ILE A 233 18.15 -5.06 -11.32
N VAL A 234 16.90 -4.65 -11.54
CA VAL A 234 16.52 -3.23 -11.53
C VAL A 234 15.94 -2.90 -10.16
N ILE A 235 16.54 -1.93 -9.49
CA ILE A 235 15.99 -1.27 -8.31
C ILE A 235 15.30 -0.01 -8.81
N PRO A 236 13.95 0.04 -8.83
CA PRO A 236 13.25 1.23 -9.29
C PRO A 236 13.73 2.49 -8.57
N LYS A 237 13.65 3.64 -9.24
CA LYS A 237 13.89 4.93 -8.58
C LYS A 237 13.12 5.00 -7.26
N ARG A 238 13.71 5.62 -6.24
CA ARG A 238 13.01 5.91 -4.98
C ARG A 238 12.31 4.67 -4.41
N SER A 239 13.05 3.57 -4.30
CA SER A 239 12.49 2.29 -3.80
C SER A 239 13.48 1.54 -2.92
N ILE A 240 12.95 0.68 -2.07
CA ILE A 240 13.67 -0.35 -1.34
C ILE A 240 13.22 -1.68 -1.91
N ARG A 241 14.16 -2.54 -2.28
CA ARG A 241 13.85 -3.88 -2.76
C ARG A 241 14.54 -4.92 -1.89
N VAL A 242 13.77 -5.93 -1.51
CA VAL A 242 14.25 -7.07 -0.73
C VAL A 242 14.51 -8.24 -1.67
N PHE A 243 15.62 -8.94 -1.44
CA PHE A 243 16.04 -10.09 -2.22
C PHE A 243 16.36 -11.25 -1.30
N LYS A 244 15.94 -12.47 -1.66
CA LYS A 244 16.32 -13.70 -0.96
C LYS A 244 17.21 -14.53 -1.87
N PHE A 245 18.37 -14.93 -1.37
CA PHE A 245 19.33 -15.76 -2.09
C PHE A 245 19.54 -17.08 -1.37
N GLU A 246 19.67 -18.15 -2.15
CA GLU A 246 20.14 -19.45 -1.70
C GLU A 246 21.48 -19.73 -2.37
N VAL A 247 22.55 -19.81 -1.57
CA VAL A 247 23.89 -20.05 -2.09
C VAL A 247 24.39 -21.40 -1.62
N LYS A 248 24.62 -22.31 -2.58
CA LYS A 248 25.06 -23.68 -2.31
C LYS A 248 26.57 -23.81 -2.43
N GLY A 249 27.15 -24.67 -1.61
CA GLY A 249 28.56 -25.08 -1.73
C GLY A 249 29.57 -24.02 -1.30
N ILE A 250 29.24 -23.18 -0.31
CA ILE A 250 30.13 -22.15 0.25
C ILE A 250 31.19 -22.72 1.19
#